data_AF-A0A1G2PTM4-F1
#
_entry.id   AF-A0A1G2PTM4-F1
#
_cell.length_a   1.000
_cell.length_b   1.000
_cell.length_c   1.000
_cell.angle_alpha   90.00
_cell.angle_beta   90.00
_cell.angle_gamma   90.00
#
_symmetry.space_group_name_H-M   'P 1'
#
loop_
_entity.id
_entity.type
_entity.pdbx_description
1 polymer ?
#
loop_
_entity_poly.entity_id
_entity_poly.type
_entity_poly.pdbx_seq_one_letter_code
_entity_poly.pdbx_strand_id
1 'polypeptide(L)'
;MPQLNAFILPSGSSAVTNLHLARNVVRRAERTVLAANVNDNPLLIKFLNRSSSLLFSVARWLNQKEGNIEKILLTKSKNKTPSFGTEFFLLKQTNLISG
;
A
#
# COMPACT_ATOMS: atom_id res chain seq x y z
N MET A 1 3.39 1.78 11.83
CA MET A 1 3.34 1.57 10.37
C MET A 1 4.57 0.78 9.96
N PRO A 2 4.43 -0.46 9.50
CA PRO A 2 5.55 -1.21 8.93
C PRO A 2 6.12 -0.50 7.69
N GLN A 3 7.43 -0.59 7.52
CA GLN A 3 8.17 0.05 6.43
C GLN A 3 7.66 -0.46 5.06
N LEU A 4 7.49 0.46 4.10
CA LEU A 4 6.96 0.13 2.78
C LEU A 4 8.08 -0.37 1.85
N ASN A 5 8.24 -1.69 1.78
CA ASN A 5 9.28 -2.32 0.94
C ASN A 5 8.72 -2.93 -0.35
N ALA A 6 7.40 -2.83 -0.56
CA ALA A 6 6.71 -3.41 -1.71
C ALA A 6 5.48 -2.58 -2.09
N PHE A 7 4.97 -2.79 -3.30
CA PHE A 7 3.76 -2.12 -3.75
C PHE A 7 2.53 -2.70 -3.04
N ILE A 8 1.72 -1.83 -2.46
CA ILE A 8 0.44 -2.19 -1.84
C ILE A 8 -0.67 -2.04 -2.88
N LEU A 9 -1.50 -3.07 -3.00
CA LEU A 9 -2.71 -3.02 -3.78
C LEU A 9 -3.79 -2.22 -3.05
N PRO A 10 -4.57 -1.39 -3.75
CA PRO A 10 -5.74 -0.76 -3.18
C PRO A 10 -6.78 -1.86 -2.87
N SER A 11 -6.83 -2.28 -1.61
CA SER A 11 -7.74 -3.31 -1.11
C SER A 11 -7.99 -3.10 0.39
N GLY A 12 -9.12 -3.57 0.88
CA GLY A 12 -9.53 -3.42 2.28
C GLY A 12 -11.03 -3.14 2.37
N SER A 13 -11.44 -2.41 3.41
CA SER A 13 -12.83 -1.95 3.56
C SER A 13 -13.23 -0.91 2.49
N SER A 14 -14.53 -0.60 2.44
CA SER A 14 -15.05 0.48 1.59
C SER A 14 -14.38 1.82 1.92
N ALA A 15 -14.13 2.10 3.20
CA ALA A 15 -13.48 3.34 3.64
C ALA A 15 -12.02 3.43 3.16
N VAL A 16 -11.25 2.34 3.28
CA VAL A 16 -9.87 2.26 2.75
C VAL A 16 -9.87 2.45 1.22
N THR A 17 -10.80 1.80 0.52
CA THR A 17 -10.92 1.89 -0.94
C THR A 17 -11.28 3.31 -1.40
N ASN A 18 -12.19 3.99 -0.67
CA ASN A 18 -12.56 5.38 -0.95
C ASN A 18 -11.37 6.34 -0.76
N LEU A 19 -10.49 6.10 0.22
CA LEU A 19 -9.26 6.88 0.39
C LEU A 19 -8.29 6.68 -0.78
N HIS A 20 -8.15 5.45 -1.28
CA HIS A 20 -7.38 5.17 -2.50
C HIS A 20 -8.00 5.83 -3.74
N LEU A 21 -9.34 5.84 -3.86
CA LEU A 21 -10.05 6.53 -4.93
C LEU A 21 -9.79 8.05 -4.88
N ALA A 22 -9.93 8.66 -3.70
CA ALA A 22 -9.62 10.08 -3.49
C ALA A 22 -8.18 10.40 -3.89
N ARG A 23 -7.21 9.54 -3.55
CA ARG A 23 -5.82 9.68 -3.97
C ARG A 23 -5.69 9.67 -5.50
N ASN A 24 -6.42 8.82 -6.21
CA ASN A 24 -6.41 8.79 -7.68
C ASN A 24 -6.98 10.07 -8.28
N VAL A 25 -8.03 10.64 -7.68
CA VAL A 25 -8.59 11.94 -8.09
C VAL A 25 -7.55 13.06 -7.92
N VAL A 26 -6.85 13.12 -6.78
CA VAL A 26 -5.81 14.13 -6.54
C VAL A 26 -4.64 13.96 -7.54
N ARG A 27 -4.22 12.73 -7.81
CA ARG A 27 -3.18 12.44 -8.81
C ARG A 27 -3.59 12.79 -10.23
N ARG A 28 -4.88 12.69 -10.55
CA ARG A 28 -5.44 13.17 -11.82
C ARG A 28 -5.39 14.69 -11.87
N ALA A 29 -5.83 15.38 -10.82
CA ALA A 29 -5.77 16.85 -10.73
C ALA A 29 -4.32 17.36 -10.86
N GLU A 30 -3.36 16.73 -10.19
CA GLU A 30 -1.92 17.02 -10.31
C GLU A 30 -1.45 16.95 -11.77
N ARG A 31 -1.78 15.87 -12.49
CA ARG A 31 -1.46 15.72 -13.92
C ARG A 31 -2.15 16.76 -14.80
N THR A 32 -3.41 17.11 -14.51
CA THR A 32 -4.13 18.15 -15.26
C THR A 32 -3.49 19.52 -15.09
N VAL A 33 -3.10 19.89 -13.86
CA VAL A 33 -2.42 21.16 -13.58
C VAL A 33 -1.06 21.23 -14.29
N LEU A 34 -0.28 20.15 -14.24
CA LEU A 34 1.00 20.06 -14.93
C LEU A 34 0.85 20.15 -16.46
N ALA A 35 -0.14 19.44 -17.03
CA ALA A 35 -0.41 19.44 -18.46
C ALA A 35 -0.92 20.79 -18.97
N ALA A 36 -1.68 21.52 -18.16
CA ALA A 36 -2.13 22.87 -18.46
C ALA A 36 -0.99 23.90 -18.40
N ASN A 37 0.23 23.49 -18.04
CA ASN A 37 1.41 24.35 -17.88
C ASN A 37 1.15 25.55 -16.96
N VAL A 38 0.22 25.39 -16.02
CA VAL A 38 -0.04 26.35 -14.94
C VAL A 38 1.05 26.15 -13.88
N ASN A 39 2.29 26.38 -14.31
CA ASN A 39 3.49 26.28 -13.47
C ASN A 39 3.69 27.54 -12.60
N ASP A 40 2.80 28.53 -12.73
CA ASP A 40 2.85 29.79 -11.99
C ASP A 40 2.63 29.63 -10.48
N ASN A 41 2.20 28.44 -10.01
CA ASN A 41 2.03 28.16 -8.60
C ASN A 41 2.70 26.86 -8.14
N PRO A 42 4.01 26.89 -7.81
CA PRO A 42 4.73 25.72 -7.30
C PRO A 42 4.17 25.21 -5.95
N LEU A 43 3.50 26.06 -5.16
CA LEU A 43 2.87 25.64 -3.91
C LEU A 43 1.67 24.72 -4.16
N LEU A 44 0.91 24.95 -5.23
CA LEU A 44 -0.22 24.09 -5.62
C LEU A 44 0.25 22.67 -5.96
N ILE A 45 1.30 22.55 -6.78
CA ILE A 45 1.88 21.25 -7.15
C ILE A 45 2.37 20.51 -5.90
N LYS A 46 3.11 21.21 -5.03
CA LYS A 46 3.61 20.65 -3.77
C LYS A 46 2.47 20.22 -2.85
N PHE A 47 1.39 21.00 -2.78
CA PHE A 47 0.20 20.67 -2.02
C PHE A 47 -0.48 19.40 -2.54
N LEU A 48 -0.73 19.29 -3.85
CA LEU A 48 -1.35 18.10 -4.45
C LEU A 48 -0.50 16.84 -4.22
N ASN A 49 0.83 16.96 -4.34
CA ASN A 49 1.76 15.87 -4.09
C ASN A 49 1.74 15.40 -2.62
N ARG A 50 1.67 16.35 -1.67
CA ARG A 50 1.58 16.04 -0.24
C ARG A 50 0.23 15.47 0.15
N SER A 51 -0.87 16.05 -0.31
CA SER A 51 -2.24 15.61 -0.02
C SER A 51 -2.46 14.16 -0.44
N SER A 52 -1.97 13.79 -1.61
CA SER A 52 -2.10 12.44 -2.12
C SER A 52 -1.15 11.43 -1.45
N SER A 53 -0.03 11.89 -0.87
CA SER A 53 0.80 11.10 0.04
C SER A 53 0.11 10.88 1.39
N LEU A 54 -0.52 11.91 1.94
CA LEU A 54 -1.33 11.83 3.17
C LEU A 54 -2.46 10.82 3.02
N LEU A 55 -3.23 10.88 1.93
CA LEU A 55 -4.33 9.94 1.66
C LEU A 55 -3.87 8.48 1.65
N PHE A 56 -2.66 8.21 1.15
CA PHE A 56 -2.08 6.85 1.19
C PHE A 56 -1.71 6.42 2.61
N SER A 57 -1.07 7.29 3.39
CA SER A 57 -0.74 7.00 4.79
C SER A 57 -2.00 6.76 5.64
N VAL A 58 -3.05 7.56 5.43
CA VAL A 58 -4.34 7.40 6.12
C VAL A 58 -5.04 6.12 5.70
N ALA A 59 -5.03 5.76 4.41
CA ALA A 59 -5.59 4.49 3.93
C ALA A 59 -4.91 3.28 4.59
N ARG A 60 -3.58 3.27 4.68
CA ARG A 60 -2.82 2.23 5.38
C ARG A 60 -3.12 2.19 6.88
N TRP A 61 -3.21 3.36 7.50
CA TRP A 61 -3.56 3.48 8.93
C TRP A 61 -4.93 2.93 9.23
N LEU A 62 -5.91 3.27 8.42
CA LEU A 62 -7.26 2.75 8.57
C LEU A 62 -7.30 1.24 8.36
N ASN A 63 -6.61 0.74 7.32
CA ASN A 63 -6.55 -0.70 7.05
C ASN A 63 -5.92 -1.48 8.23
N GLN A 64 -4.84 -0.97 8.81
CA GLN A 64 -4.23 -1.55 10.02
C GLN A 64 -5.15 -1.46 11.25
N LYS A 65 -5.85 -0.33 11.43
CA LYS A 65 -6.80 -0.14 12.54
C LYS A 65 -7.97 -1.12 12.48
N GLU A 66 -8.42 -1.46 11.27
CA GLU A 66 -9.47 -2.45 11.03
C GLU A 66 -8.97 -3.91 11.13
N GLY A 67 -7.67 -4.14 11.36
CA GLY A 67 -7.07 -5.48 11.44
C GLY A 67 -6.88 -6.16 10.09
N ASN A 68 -7.02 -5.43 8.98
CA ASN A 68 -6.86 -5.98 7.64
C ASN A 68 -5.38 -6.12 7.27
N ILE A 69 -5.03 -7.25 6.64
CA ILE A 69 -3.68 -7.49 6.13
C ILE A 69 -3.51 -6.72 4.81
N GLU A 70 -2.45 -5.92 4.70
CA GLU A 70 -2.14 -5.19 3.47
C GLU A 70 -1.83 -6.16 2.33
N LYS A 71 -2.58 -6.09 1.23
CA LYS A 71 -2.33 -6.93 0.06
C LYS A 71 -1.14 -6.38 -0.73
N ILE A 72 -0.05 -7.12 -0.73
CA ILE A 72 1.20 -6.72 -1.37
C ILE A 72 1.30 -7.35 -2.76
N LEU A 73 1.71 -6.55 -3.76
CA LEU A 73 2.13 -7.06 -5.06
C LEU A 73 3.46 -7.78 -4.91
N LEU A 74 3.42 -9.11 -5.02
CA LEU A 74 4.60 -9.91 -5.21
C LEU A 74 5.09 -9.70 -6.65
N THR A 75 6.02 -8.76 -6.83
CA THR A 75 6.87 -8.82 -8.02
C THR A 75 7.68 -10.11 -7.92
N LYS A 76 7.75 -10.89 -9.01
CA LYS A 76 8.63 -12.06 -9.12
C LYS A 76 10.07 -11.57 -9.19
N SER A 77 10.57 -10.98 -8.10
CA SER A 77 11.98 -10.76 -7.90
C SER A 77 12.62 -12.14 -7.83
N LYS A 78 13.57 -12.43 -8.72
CA LYS A 78 14.42 -13.61 -8.56
C LYS A 78 15.10 -13.48 -7.18
N ASN A 79 14.79 -14.42 -6.29
CA ASN A 79 15.50 -14.76 -5.05
C ASN A 79 15.40 -13.80 -3.86
N LYS A 80 14.43 -14.05 -2.97
CA LYS A 80 14.69 -14.37 -1.55
C LYS A 80 13.39 -14.93 -0.95
N THR A 81 13.46 -16.14 -0.42
CA THR A 81 12.41 -16.72 0.40
C THR A 81 12.09 -15.76 1.56
N PRO A 82 10.83 -15.38 1.79
CA PRO A 82 10.50 -14.62 2.99
C PRO A 82 10.75 -15.54 4.19
N SER A 83 11.67 -15.13 5.07
CA SER A 83 12.03 -15.81 6.32
C SER A 83 10.95 -15.64 7.41
N PHE A 84 9.69 -15.77 7.02
CA PHE A 84 8.54 -15.67 7.90
C PHE A 84 7.69 -16.93 7.72
N GLY A 85 7.89 -17.91 8.59
CA GLY A 85 6.95 -19.03 8.76
C GLY A 85 7.44 -20.45 8.47
N THR A 86 8.74 -20.74 8.39
CA THR A 86 9.21 -22.14 8.30
C THR A 86 8.91 -22.96 9.57
N GLU A 87 8.78 -22.31 10.73
CA GLU A 87 8.37 -22.93 12.00
C GLU A 87 6.99 -23.60 11.90
N PHE A 88 6.03 -22.97 11.22
CA PHE A 88 4.65 -23.48 11.13
C PHE A 88 4.53 -24.68 10.17
N PHE A 89 5.41 -24.76 9.17
CA PHE A 89 5.42 -25.85 8.19
C PHE A 89 6.12 -27.10 8.75
N LEU A 90 7.18 -26.93 9.54
CA LEU A 90 7.91 -28.05 10.15
C LEU A 90 7.13 -28.74 11.28
N LEU A 91 6.35 -28.00 12.07
CA LEU A 91 5.54 -28.56 13.16
C LEU A 91 4.35 -29.43 12.70
N LYS A 92 3.94 -29.32 11.42
CA LYS A 92 2.93 -30.22 10.84
C LYS A 92 3.51 -31.54 10.33
N GLN A 93 4.82 -31.59 10.08
CA GLN A 93 5.47 -32.77 9.51
C GLN A 93 5.98 -33.72 10.61
N THR A 94 6.27 -33.19 11.81
CA THR A 94 6.73 -34.00 12.96
C THR A 94 5.60 -34.79 13.63
N ASN A 95 4.35 -34.31 13.59
CA ASN A 95 3.19 -35.01 14.18
C ASN A 95 2.54 -36.08 13.27
N LEU A 96 3.16 -36.44 12.15
CA LEU A 96 2.71 -37.56 11.31
C LEU A 96 3.65 -38.79 11.37
N ILE A 97 4.69 -38.78 12.20
CA ILE A 97 5.70 -39.86 12.26
C ILE A 97 5.86 -40.46 13.67
N SER A 98 4.99 -40.12 14.64
CA SER A 98 4.98 -40.82 15.93
C SER A 98 3.58 -40.92 16.51
N GLY A 99 2.97 -42.10 16.38
CA GLY A 99 1.70 -42.48 17.01
C GLY A 99 0.80 -43.27 16.10
#